data_AF-A0ABD1W4X5-F1
#
_entry.id   AF-A0ABD1W4X5-F1
#
_cell.length_a   1.000
_cell.length_b   1.000
_cell.length_c   1.000
_cell.angle_alpha   90.00
_cell.angle_beta   90.00
_cell.angle_gamma   90.00
#
_symmetry.space_group_name_H-M   'P 1'
#
loop_
_entity.id
_entity.type
_entity.pdbx_description
1 polymer ?
#
loop_
_entity_poly.entity_id
_entity_poly.type
_entity_poly.pdbx_seq_one_letter_code
_entity_poly.pdbx_strand_id
1 'polypeptide(L)'
;MARNPEYWNNPEKFEPERFSDVPIDFNGNHFEFVPFGAERRMCPGIAFGLAGVEISLSQLLYHFNWKIPGGISPEEFDMTEDFGASGGRKNNMFVIPISYDPLHG
;
A
#
# COMPACT_ATOMS: atom_id res chain seq x y z
N MET A 1 -0.79 -15.73 -7.39
CA MET A 1 -1.25 -14.80 -8.44
C MET A 1 -0.57 -13.44 -8.29
N ALA A 2 -0.83 -12.67 -7.22
CA ALA A 2 -0.27 -11.33 -7.03
C ALA A 2 1.28 -11.21 -7.08
N ARG A 3 2.02 -12.26 -6.68
CA ARG A 3 3.49 -12.32 -6.79
C ARG A 3 4.02 -13.27 -7.85
N ASN A 4 3.16 -13.78 -8.75
CA ASN A 4 3.60 -14.70 -9.80
C ASN A 4 4.29 -13.91 -10.93
N PRO A 5 5.57 -14.19 -11.25
CA PRO A 5 6.28 -13.52 -12.34
C PRO A 5 5.67 -13.78 -13.73
N GLU A 6 4.83 -14.80 -13.91
CA GLU A 6 4.09 -15.01 -15.17
C GLU A 6 3.04 -13.92 -15.43
N TYR A 7 2.51 -13.29 -14.38
CA TYR A 7 1.50 -12.23 -14.50
C TYR A 7 2.07 -10.84 -14.24
N TRP A 8 3.16 -10.74 -13.48
CA TRP A 8 3.69 -9.46 -13.00
C TRP A 8 5.19 -9.36 -13.20
N ASN A 9 5.63 -8.33 -13.93
CA ASN A 9 7.06 -8.02 -14.05
C ASN A 9 7.60 -7.51 -12.70
N ASN A 10 8.73 -8.04 -12.23
CA ASN A 10 9.31 -7.68 -10.92
C ASN A 10 8.27 -7.71 -9.78
N PRO A 11 7.65 -8.88 -9.50
CA PRO A 11 6.49 -8.98 -8.61
C PRO A 11 6.79 -8.61 -7.15
N GLU A 12 8.05 -8.70 -6.73
CA GLU A 12 8.49 -8.34 -5.38
C GLU A 12 8.82 -6.84 -5.22
N LYS A 13 8.85 -6.08 -6.32
CA LYS A 13 9.16 -4.65 -6.28
C LYS A 13 7.88 -3.83 -6.08
N PHE A 14 7.93 -2.91 -5.11
CA PHE A 14 6.91 -1.88 -4.97
C PHE A 14 7.04 -0.87 -6.13
N GLU A 15 6.08 -0.91 -7.05
CA GLU A 15 6.08 -0.11 -8.28
C GLU A 15 4.63 0.30 -8.58
N PRO A 16 4.14 1.40 -7.96
CA PRO A 16 2.78 1.88 -8.14
C PRO A 16 2.43 2.18 -9.61
N GLU A 17 3.42 2.64 -10.38
CA GLU A 17 3.28 3.03 -11.79
C GLU A 17 2.92 1.85 -12.69
N ARG A 18 3.07 0.61 -12.22
CA ARG A 18 2.59 -0.60 -12.88
C ARG A 18 1.10 -0.55 -13.20
N PHE A 19 0.34 0.19 -12.39
CA PHE A 19 -1.11 0.36 -12.55
C PHE A 19 -1.47 1.65 -13.33
N SER A 20 -0.48 2.45 -13.72
CA SER A 20 -0.70 3.62 -14.57
C SER A 20 -0.94 3.17 -16.01
N ASP A 21 -1.97 3.73 -16.65
CA ASP A 21 -2.29 3.52 -18.07
C ASP A 21 -2.51 2.05 -18.50
N VAL A 22 -2.78 1.16 -17.54
CA VAL A 22 -3.19 -0.23 -17.79
C VAL A 22 -4.66 -0.43 -17.40
N PRO A 23 -5.41 -1.29 -18.10
CA PRO A 23 -6.83 -1.53 -17.80
C PRO A 23 -7.06 -2.41 -16.56
N ILE A 24 -6.00 -2.86 -15.88
CA ILE A 24 -6.10 -3.76 -14.72
C ILE A 24 -6.74 -3.01 -13.55
N ASP A 25 -7.78 -3.61 -12.98
CA ASP A 25 -8.49 -3.11 -11.81
C ASP A 25 -8.69 -4.20 -10.75
N PHE A 26 -9.16 -3.80 -9.56
CA PHE A 26 -9.49 -4.72 -8.46
C PHE A 26 -11.00 -5.05 -8.40
N ASN A 27 -11.76 -4.78 -9.47
CA ASN A 27 -13.21 -4.99 -9.51
C ASN A 27 -13.61 -6.46 -9.76
N GLY A 28 -12.68 -7.41 -9.56
CA GLY A 28 -12.89 -8.84 -9.71
C GLY A 28 -12.96 -9.37 -11.14
N ASN A 29 -12.71 -8.54 -12.15
CA ASN A 29 -12.64 -8.96 -13.56
C ASN A 29 -11.21 -9.36 -13.99
N HIS A 30 -10.20 -8.97 -13.23
CA HIS A 30 -8.78 -9.27 -13.47
C HIS A 30 -8.28 -10.25 -12.40
N PHE A 31 -8.25 -11.55 -12.73
CA PHE A 31 -7.95 -12.62 -11.76
C PHE A 31 -6.49 -12.62 -11.26
N GLU A 32 -5.60 -11.98 -11.99
CA GLU A 32 -4.24 -11.66 -11.55
C GLU A 32 -4.20 -10.68 -10.36
N PHE A 33 -5.29 -9.90 -10.14
CA PHE A 33 -5.41 -8.86 -9.14
C PHE A 33 -6.77 -8.84 -8.41
N VAL A 34 -6.95 -9.72 -7.42
CA VAL A 34 -8.21 -9.86 -6.66
C VAL A 34 -8.06 -9.60 -5.14
N PRO A 35 -7.55 -8.42 -4.71
CA PRO A 35 -7.33 -8.13 -3.28
C PRO A 35 -8.63 -8.10 -2.46
N PHE A 36 -9.78 -7.89 -3.10
CA PHE A 36 -11.10 -7.86 -2.47
C PHE A 36 -11.97 -9.08 -2.85
N GLY A 37 -11.37 -10.13 -3.41
CA GLY A 37 -12.07 -11.26 -3.98
C GLY A 37 -12.78 -10.92 -5.29
N ALA A 38 -13.63 -11.83 -5.75
CA ALA A 38 -14.37 -11.71 -7.00
C ALA A 38 -15.78 -12.33 -6.86
N GLU A 39 -16.64 -12.02 -7.84
CA GLU A 39 -17.97 -12.59 -7.98
C GLU A 39 -18.86 -12.46 -6.72
N ARG A 40 -19.63 -13.50 -6.38
CA ARG A 40 -20.70 -13.48 -5.36
C ARG A 40 -20.22 -13.22 -3.93
N ARG A 41 -18.91 -13.31 -3.67
CA ARG A 41 -18.30 -13.09 -2.34
C ARG A 41 -17.25 -11.98 -2.37
N MET A 42 -17.27 -11.13 -3.39
CA MET A 42 -16.48 -9.91 -3.40
C MET A 42 -16.80 -9.06 -2.17
N CYS A 43 -15.77 -8.44 -1.60
CA CYS A 43 -15.91 -7.62 -0.41
C CYS A 43 -16.96 -6.50 -0.65
N PRO A 44 -18.05 -6.43 0.13
CA PRO A 44 -19.02 -5.36 0.00
C PRO A 44 -18.49 -4.00 0.51
N GLY A 45 -17.34 -4.00 1.18
CA GLY A 45 -16.72 -2.83 1.81
C GLY A 45 -15.65 -2.11 0.98
N ILE A 46 -15.49 -2.43 -0.31
CA ILE A 46 -14.40 -1.87 -1.16
C ILE A 46 -14.38 -0.34 -1.11
N ALA A 47 -15.51 0.30 -1.42
CA ALA A 47 -15.60 1.76 -1.47
C ALA A 47 -15.29 2.41 -0.11
N PHE A 48 -15.74 1.80 1.00
CA PHE A 48 -15.45 2.27 2.34
C PHE A 48 -13.96 2.12 2.69
N GLY A 49 -13.37 0.98 2.38
CA GLY A 49 -11.94 0.73 2.63
C GLY A 49 -11.05 1.69 1.85
N LEU A 50 -11.34 1.92 0.57
CA LEU A 50 -10.61 2.87 -0.27
C LEU A 50 -10.69 4.29 0.28
N ALA A 51 -11.90 4.78 0.55
CA ALA A 51 -12.08 6.12 1.11
C ALA A 51 -11.33 6.29 2.45
N GLY A 52 -11.36 5.27 3.31
CA GLY A 52 -10.64 5.29 4.59
C GLY A 52 -9.13 5.39 4.42
N VAL A 53 -8.55 4.60 3.50
CA VAL A 53 -7.11 4.62 3.20
C VAL A 53 -6.71 5.94 2.55
N GLU A 54 -7.47 6.41 1.56
CA GLU A 54 -7.19 7.65 0.82
C GLU A 54 -7.21 8.88 1.74
N ILE A 55 -8.23 9.02 2.59
CA ILE A 55 -8.34 10.14 3.53
C ILE A 55 -7.19 10.10 4.53
N SER A 56 -6.93 8.93 5.15
CA SER A 56 -5.87 8.79 6.15
C SER A 56 -4.50 9.10 5.56
N LEU A 57 -4.20 8.52 4.39
CA LEU A 57 -2.92 8.74 3.72
C LEU A 57 -2.76 10.20 3.28
N SER A 58 -3.81 10.80 2.71
CA SER A 58 -3.79 12.20 2.27
C SER A 58 -3.53 13.16 3.44
N GLN A 59 -4.17 12.94 4.59
CA GLN A 59 -3.93 13.75 5.79
C GLN A 59 -2.49 13.61 6.31
N LEU A 60 -1.95 12.39 6.32
CA LEU A 60 -0.59 12.12 6.74
C LEU A 60 0.45 12.80 5.83
N LEU A 61 0.25 12.73 4.51
CA LEU A 61 1.14 13.33 3.52
C LEU A 61 1.02 14.86 3.46
N TYR A 62 -0.18 15.40 3.66
CA TYR A 62 -0.41 16.84 3.61
C TYR A 62 0.16 17.56 4.84
N HIS A 63 0.08 16.95 6.02
CA HIS A 63 0.48 17.62 7.26
C HIS A 63 1.90 17.32 7.72
N PHE A 64 2.53 16.24 7.24
CA PHE A 64 3.82 15.80 7.75
C PHE A 64 4.81 15.40 6.67
N ASN A 65 6.03 15.90 6.81
CA ASN A 65 7.22 15.24 6.29
C ASN A 65 7.63 14.10 7.23
N TRP A 66 8.34 13.10 6.72
CA TRP A 66 8.69 11.91 7.49
C TRP A 66 10.20 11.75 7.58
N LYS A 67 10.70 11.53 8.80
CA LYS A 67 12.10 11.22 9.05
C LYS A 67 12.23 9.81 9.61
N ILE A 68 13.19 9.06 9.06
CA ILE A 68 13.54 7.74 9.55
C ILE A 68 14.50 7.89 10.75
N PRO A 69 14.19 7.31 11.92
CA PRO A 69 15.07 7.36 13.08
C PRO A 69 16.36 6.58 12.81
N GLY A 70 17.49 7.07 13.35
CA GLY A 70 18.78 6.37 13.23
C GLY A 70 19.46 6.44 11.86
N GLY A 71 18.85 7.09 10.86
CA GLY A 71 19.47 7.28 9.55
C GLY A 71 19.59 6.02 8.69
N ILE A 72 18.85 4.96 9.04
CA ILE A 72 18.73 3.75 8.21
C ILE A 72 18.09 4.09 6.86
N SER A 73 18.48 3.39 5.80
CA SER A 73 17.87 3.58 4.48
C SER A 73 16.47 2.94 4.43
N PRO A 74 15.59 3.37 3.50
CA PRO A 74 14.28 2.73 3.32
C PRO A 74 14.37 1.22 3.03
N GLU A 75 15.44 0.76 2.39
CA GLU A 75 15.67 -0.64 2.05
C GLU A 75 16.01 -1.49 3.28
N GLU A 76 16.41 -0.88 4.39
CA GLU A 76 16.74 -1.55 5.65
C GLU A 76 15.50 -1.80 6.54
N PHE A 77 14.32 -1.32 6.14
CA PHE A 77 13.10 -1.59 6.90
C PHE A 77 12.76 -3.09 6.90
N ASP A 78 12.54 -3.63 8.09
CA ASP A 78 12.00 -4.98 8.24
C ASP A 78 10.55 -5.04 7.75
N MET A 79 10.37 -5.64 6.58
CA MET A 79 9.07 -5.89 5.92
C MET A 79 8.60 -7.34 6.11
N THR A 80 9.21 -8.10 7.03
CA THR A 80 8.76 -9.46 7.35
C THR A 80 7.29 -9.42 7.79
N GLU A 81 6.47 -10.26 7.16
CA GLU A 81 5.04 -10.38 7.47
C GLU A 81 4.81 -11.27 8.70
N ASP A 82 3.76 -10.98 9.45
CA ASP A 82 3.22 -11.88 10.47
C ASP A 82 1.99 -12.62 9.95
N PHE A 83 1.73 -13.80 10.51
CA PHE A 83 0.57 -14.59 10.14
C PHE A 83 -0.63 -14.23 11.02
N GLY A 84 -1.72 -13.79 10.41
CA GLY A 84 -2.93 -13.41 11.14
C GLY A 84 -4.14 -13.25 10.23
N ALA A 85 -5.22 -12.70 10.78
CA ALA A 85 -6.46 -12.42 10.04
C ALA A 85 -6.24 -11.42 8.87
N SER A 86 -5.20 -10.60 8.96
CA SER A 86 -4.72 -9.70 7.92
C SER A 86 -3.21 -9.85 7.75
N GLY A 87 -2.71 -9.75 6.51
CA GLY A 87 -1.28 -9.61 6.26
C GLY A 87 -0.78 -8.27 6.79
N GLY A 88 0.10 -8.29 7.79
CA GLY A 88 0.68 -7.10 8.39
C GLY A 88 2.16 -7.33 8.67
N ARG A 89 2.90 -6.25 8.91
CA ARG A 89 4.30 -6.35 9.34
C ARG A 89 4.40 -7.01 10.71
N LYS A 90 5.38 -7.90 10.86
CA LYS A 90 5.75 -8.53 12.14
C LYS A 90 6.22 -7.52 13.17
N ASN A 91 7.00 -6.53 12.73
CA ASN A 91 7.53 -5.48 13.58
C ASN A 91 7.00 -4.11 13.17
N ASN A 92 6.65 -3.28 14.16
CA ASN A 92 6.16 -1.92 13.95
C ASN A 92 7.16 -1.09 13.15
N MET A 93 6.65 -0.24 12.25
CA MET A 93 7.46 0.78 11.58
C MET A 93 7.54 2.01 12.49
N PHE A 94 8.75 2.48 12.74
CA PHE A 94 8.97 3.72 13.49
C PHE A 94 9.42 4.81 12.53
N VAL A 95 8.66 5.91 12.50
CA VAL A 95 8.93 7.12 11.72
C VAL A 95 8.61 8.34 12.57
N ILE A 96 9.33 9.43 12.35
CA ILE A 96 9.15 10.69 13.08
C ILE A 96 8.40 11.66 12.16
N PRO A 97 7.18 12.10 12.52
CA PRO A 97 6.47 13.13 11.78
C PRO A 97 7.11 14.49 12.05
N ILE A 98 7.34 15.26 10.98
CA ILE A 98 7.81 16.64 11.01
C ILE A 98 6.71 17.48 10.39
N SER A 99 6.09 18.38 11.17
CA SER A 99 5.02 19.24 10.66
C SER A 99 5.46 19.95 9.37
N TYR A 100 4.66 19.77 8.32
CA TYR A 100 4.82 20.49 7.06
C TYR A 100 4.12 21.83 7.18
N ASP A 101 4.87 22.92 6.95
CA ASP A 101 4.32 24.25 6.85
C ASP A 101 4.22 24.65 5.37
N PRO A 102 3.02 24.61 4.76
CA PRO A 102 2.83 24.96 3.36
C PRO A 102 3.11 26.43 3.05
N LEU A 103 3.26 27.30 4.05
CA LEU A 103 3.59 28.72 3.85
C LEU A 103 5.10 28.99 3.77
N HIS A 104 5.94 28.02 4.15
CA HIS A 104 7.40 28.16 4.21
C HIS A 104 8.15 27.03 3.47
N GLY A 105 7.43 26.23 2.67
CA GLY A 105 7.95 25.08 1.90
C GLY A 105 8.30 25.40 0.45
#